data_AF-A0A7W9GZY9-F1
#
_entry.id   AF-A0A7W9GZY9-F1
#
_cell.length_a   1.000
_cell.length_b   1.000
_cell.length_c   1.000
_cell.angle_alpha   90.00
_cell.angle_beta   90.00
_cell.angle_gamma   90.00
#
_symmetry.space_group_name_H-M   'P 1'
#
loop_
_entity.id
_entity.type
_entity.pdbx_description
1 polymer ?
#
loop_
_entity_poly.entity_id
_entity_poly.type
_entity_poly.pdbx_seq_one_letter_code
_entity_poly.pdbx_strand_id
1 'polypeptide(L)'
;MWPCSDGAFRRTVPFGLYCYTVTVVWYALHGHRPSDASDRRERARWYTTKTYPSVSDMGAKLRRVIAARFLPTSPGRPTHQEIRAVQQEWAAASLDTAA
;
A
#
# COMPACT_ATOMS: atom_id res chain seq x y z
N MET A 1 10.10 -13.04 35.59
CA MET A 1 8.62 -12.99 35.65
C MET A 1 8.19 -11.60 35.25
N TRP A 2 7.87 -11.36 33.98
CA TRP A 2 7.54 -10.03 33.46
C TRP A 2 6.04 -9.75 33.67
N PRO A 3 5.63 -8.69 34.40
CA PRO A 3 4.23 -8.41 34.63
C PRO A 3 3.59 -7.63 33.45
N CYS A 4 2.47 -8.17 32.97
CA CYS A 4 1.35 -7.51 32.29
C CYS A 4 1.65 -6.50 31.17
N SER A 5 1.77 -7.01 29.94
CA SER A 5 1.53 -6.23 28.70
C SER A 5 0.10 -6.37 28.15
N ASP A 6 -0.76 -7.16 28.81
CA ASP A 6 -2.08 -7.54 28.31
C ASP A 6 -3.07 -6.38 28.14
N GLY A 7 -2.93 -5.31 28.92
CA GLY A 7 -3.87 -4.19 28.91
C GLY A 7 -3.95 -3.46 27.56
N ALA A 8 -2.82 -3.32 26.87
CA ALA A 8 -2.77 -2.67 25.57
C ALA A 8 -3.31 -3.58 24.45
N PHE A 9 -2.92 -4.86 24.45
CA PHE A 9 -3.34 -5.83 23.43
C PHE A 9 -4.84 -6.10 23.49
N ARG A 10 -5.40 -6.31 24.69
CA ARG A 10 -6.82 -6.62 24.87
C ARG A 10 -7.76 -5.49 24.42
N ARG A 11 -7.25 -4.26 24.30
CA ARG A 11 -7.97 -3.08 23.81
C ARG A 11 -7.77 -2.84 22.31
N THR A 12 -6.62 -3.21 21.74
CA THR A 12 -6.32 -3.01 20.32
C THR A 12 -6.78 -4.16 19.44
N VAL A 13 -6.83 -5.39 19.97
CA VAL A 13 -7.29 -6.58 19.22
C VAL A 13 -8.71 -6.43 18.68
N PRO A 14 -9.72 -6.01 19.48
CA PRO A 14 -11.08 -5.86 18.97
C PRO A 14 -11.16 -4.81 17.85
N PHE A 15 -10.40 -3.72 17.99
CA PHE A 15 -10.33 -2.68 16.96
C PHE A 15 -9.67 -3.20 15.67
N GLY A 16 -8.57 -3.95 15.79
CA GLY A 16 -7.91 -4.59 14.65
C GLY A 16 -8.83 -5.58 13.92
N LEU A 17 -9.59 -6.39 14.67
CA LEU A 17 -10.60 -7.30 14.12
C LEU A 17 -11.72 -6.53 13.41
N TYR A 18 -12.18 -5.42 13.97
CA TYR A 18 -13.18 -4.56 13.32
C TYR A 18 -12.66 -3.97 12.01
N CYS A 19 -11.44 -3.43 11.98
CA CYS A 19 -10.82 -2.95 10.74
C CYS A 19 -10.67 -4.07 9.69
N TYR A 20 -10.33 -5.27 10.13
CA TYR A 20 -10.21 -6.45 9.28
C TYR A 20 -11.56 -6.82 8.66
N THR A 21 -12.63 -6.91 9.46
CA THR A 21 -13.97 -7.26 8.95
C THR A 21 -14.48 -6.20 7.99
N VAL A 22 -14.34 -4.91 8.30
CA VAL A 22 -14.71 -3.82 7.38
C VAL A 22 -13.97 -3.93 6.05
N THR A 23 -12.67 -4.24 6.08
CA THR A 23 -11.86 -4.40 4.85
C THR A 23 -12.37 -5.57 4.01
N VAL A 24 -12.65 -6.72 4.61
CA VAL A 24 -13.14 -7.91 3.91
C VAL A 24 -14.55 -7.68 3.34
N VAL A 25 -15.46 -7.10 4.13
CA VAL A 25 -16.83 -6.80 3.70
C VAL A 25 -16.86 -5.79 2.55
N TRP A 26 -16.09 -4.70 2.66
CA TRP A 26 -15.97 -3.75 1.57
C TRP A 26 -15.40 -4.40 0.31
N TYR A 27 -14.37 -5.23 0.45
CA TYR A 27 -13.78 -5.92 -0.69
C TYR A 27 -14.78 -6.86 -1.37
N ALA A 28 -15.57 -7.61 -0.61
CA ALA A 28 -16.59 -8.50 -1.16
C ALA A 28 -17.70 -7.74 -1.91
N LEU A 29 -18.11 -6.57 -1.40
CA LEU A 29 -19.26 -5.83 -1.94
C LEU A 29 -18.90 -4.87 -3.09
N HIS A 30 -17.76 -4.19 -3.00
CA HIS A 30 -17.40 -3.08 -3.91
C HIS A 30 -16.03 -3.25 -4.55
N GLY A 31 -15.13 -4.00 -3.90
CA GLY A 31 -13.74 -4.14 -4.31
C GLY A 31 -13.44 -5.34 -5.19
N HIS A 32 -14.36 -6.31 -5.29
CA HIS A 32 -14.09 -7.58 -5.98
C HIS A 32 -14.02 -7.36 -7.49
N ARG A 33 -12.82 -7.50 -8.07
CA ARG A 33 -12.64 -7.69 -9.51
C ARG A 33 -11.94 -9.02 -9.75
N PRO A 34 -12.43 -9.87 -10.67
CA PRO A 34 -11.80 -11.15 -10.97
C PRO A 34 -10.36 -11.01 -11.47
N SER A 35 -9.99 -9.85 -12.03
CA SER A 35 -8.62 -9.53 -12.46
C SER A 35 -7.66 -9.16 -11.32
N ASP A 36 -8.14 -8.89 -10.10
CA ASP A 36 -7.25 -8.47 -9.00
C ASP A 36 -6.22 -9.56 -8.65
N ALA A 37 -6.63 -10.83 -8.74
CA ALA A 37 -5.76 -11.97 -8.47
C ALA A 37 -4.70 -12.15 -9.58
N SER A 38 -5.05 -11.94 -10.85
CA SER A 38 -4.10 -11.99 -11.97
C SER A 38 -3.11 -10.83 -11.89
N ASP A 39 -3.58 -9.59 -11.70
CA ASP A 39 -2.73 -8.41 -11.61
C ASP A 39 -1.78 -8.48 -10.39
N ARG A 40 -2.19 -9.19 -9.34
CA ARG A 40 -1.35 -9.43 -8.16
C ARG A 40 -0.27 -10.47 -8.44
N ARG A 41 -0.60 -11.55 -9.18
CA ARG A 41 0.35 -12.60 -9.62
C ARG A 41 1.42 -12.04 -10.54
N GLU A 42 1.05 -11.15 -11.46
CA GLU A 42 2.01 -10.45 -12.31
C GLU A 42 3.05 -9.67 -11.50
N ARG A 43 2.62 -9.10 -10.36
CA ARG A 43 3.46 -8.29 -9.46
C ARG A 43 4.21 -9.08 -8.38
N ALA A 44 3.75 -10.27 -7.99
CA ALA A 44 4.53 -11.22 -7.17
C ALA A 44 4.60 -12.57 -7.86
N ARG A 45 5.57 -12.69 -8.77
CA ARG A 45 5.83 -13.91 -9.54
C ARG A 45 6.27 -15.10 -8.68
N TRP A 46 6.66 -14.87 -7.43
CA TRP A 46 7.20 -15.88 -6.52
C TRP A 46 6.12 -16.64 -5.71
N TYR A 47 4.83 -16.29 -5.82
CA TYR A 47 3.73 -16.98 -5.13
C TYR A 47 2.54 -17.22 -6.06
N THR A 48 2.61 -18.31 -6.83
CA THR A 48 1.68 -18.58 -7.95
C THR A 48 0.43 -19.37 -7.53
N THR A 49 0.50 -20.15 -6.46
CA THR A 49 -0.59 -21.05 -6.02
C THR A 49 -1.77 -20.33 -5.37
N LYS A 50 -1.61 -19.06 -4.96
CA LYS A 50 -2.66 -18.33 -4.25
C LYS A 50 -3.72 -17.81 -5.25
N THR A 51 -4.94 -18.34 -5.15
CA THR A 51 -6.07 -17.98 -6.04
C THR A 51 -6.91 -16.84 -5.49
N TYR A 52 -6.86 -16.61 -4.18
CA TYR A 52 -7.64 -15.56 -3.53
C TYR A 52 -6.75 -14.44 -2.99
N PRO A 53 -7.15 -13.16 -3.14
CA PRO A 53 -6.42 -12.04 -2.59
C PRO A 53 -6.30 -12.17 -1.06
N SER A 54 -5.15 -11.80 -0.51
CA SER A 54 -5.00 -11.73 0.95
C SER A 54 -5.68 -10.48 1.49
N VAL A 55 -6.00 -10.45 2.79
CA VAL A 55 -6.57 -9.23 3.39
C VAL A 55 -5.59 -8.05 3.35
N SER A 56 -4.28 -8.31 3.32
CA SER A 56 -3.29 -7.27 3.05
C SER A 56 -3.47 -6.65 1.66
N ASP A 57 -3.75 -7.47 0.65
CA ASP A 57 -4.02 -6.99 -0.72
C ASP A 57 -5.35 -6.21 -0.78
N MET A 58 -6.39 -6.70 -0.10
CA MET A 58 -7.68 -6.01 0.02
C MET A 58 -7.50 -4.64 0.69
N GLY A 59 -6.74 -4.58 1.79
CA GLY A 59 -6.41 -3.34 2.49
C GLY A 59 -5.57 -2.40 1.64
N ALA A 60 -4.62 -2.91 0.86
CA ALA A 60 -3.85 -2.09 -0.09
C ALA A 60 -4.74 -1.50 -1.19
N LYS A 61 -5.73 -2.25 -1.69
CA LYS A 61 -6.71 -1.74 -2.65
C LYS A 61 -7.61 -0.67 -2.02
N LEU A 62 -8.12 -0.92 -0.81
CA LEU A 62 -8.93 0.04 -0.07
C LEU A 62 -8.18 1.36 0.16
N ARG A 63 -6.92 1.30 0.60
CA ARG A 63 -6.07 2.50 0.77
C ARG A 63 -5.90 3.28 -0.52
N ARG A 64 -5.72 2.61 -1.67
CA ARG A 64 -5.63 3.29 -2.97
C ARG A 64 -6.92 4.01 -3.35
N VAL A 65 -8.08 3.40 -3.09
CA VAL A 65 -9.38 4.03 -3.37
C VAL A 65 -9.61 5.23 -2.47
N ILE A 66 -9.33 5.11 -1.16
CA ILE A 66 -9.42 6.23 -0.21
C ILE A 66 -8.46 7.35 -0.63
N ALA A 67 -7.21 7.02 -0.94
CA ALA A 67 -6.23 8.01 -1.39
C ALA A 67 -6.66 8.70 -2.69
N ALA A 68 -7.10 7.95 -3.70
CA ALA A 68 -7.59 8.53 -4.95
C ALA A 68 -8.83 9.42 -4.75
N ARG A 69 -9.66 9.13 -3.73
CA ARG A 69 -10.90 9.86 -3.47
C ARG A 69 -10.70 11.10 -2.59
N PHE A 70 -9.84 11.01 -1.59
CA PHE A 70 -9.77 11.99 -0.50
C PHE A 70 -8.41 12.68 -0.38
N LEU A 71 -7.35 12.17 -1.00
CA LEU A 71 -6.13 12.94 -1.16
C LEU A 71 -6.23 13.67 -2.50
N PRO A 72 -6.54 14.98 -2.53
CA PRO A 72 -6.32 15.76 -3.72
C PRO A 72 -4.84 15.60 -4.09
N THR A 73 -4.55 15.43 -5.39
CA THR A 73 -3.18 15.51 -5.91
C THR A 73 -2.59 16.79 -5.35
N SER A 74 -1.72 16.69 -4.34
CA SER A 74 -1.25 17.87 -3.63
C SER A 74 -0.66 18.81 -4.66
N PRO A 75 -1.02 20.11 -4.68
CA PRO A 75 -0.50 21.06 -5.65
C PRO A 75 1.03 21.25 -5.53
N GLY A 76 1.66 20.72 -4.47
CA GLY A 76 3.11 20.63 -4.30
C GLY A 76 3.71 19.24 -4.58
N ARG A 77 2.97 18.29 -5.16
CA ARG A 77 3.57 17.01 -5.59
C ARG A 77 4.33 17.27 -6.89
N PRO A 78 5.67 17.15 -6.91
CA PRO A 78 6.44 17.42 -8.11
C PRO A 78 6.02 16.45 -9.21
N THR A 79 5.85 17.00 -10.40
CA THR A 79 5.52 16.27 -11.61
C THR A 79 6.66 15.30 -11.94
N HIS A 80 6.35 14.20 -12.63
CA HIS A 80 7.38 13.25 -13.07
C HIS A 80 8.54 13.92 -13.81
N GLN A 81 8.28 15.01 -14.53
CA GLN A 81 9.30 15.80 -15.22
C GLN A 81 10.25 16.52 -14.25
N GLU A 82 9.74 17.17 -13.21
CA GLU A 82 10.54 17.86 -12.20
C GLU A 82 11.42 16.87 -11.43
N ILE A 83 10.88 15.70 -11.11
CA ILE A 83 11.65 14.61 -10.48
C ILE A 83 12.79 14.15 -11.40
N ARG A 84 12.54 14.01 -12.70
CA ARG A 84 13.57 13.62 -13.68
C ARG A 84 14.64 14.68 -13.84
N ALA A 85 14.27 15.96 -13.84
CA ALA A 85 15.21 17.08 -13.93
C ALA A 85 16.20 17.05 -12.75
N VAL A 86 15.69 16.95 -11.52
CA VAL A 86 16.55 16.86 -10.31
C VAL A 86 17.46 15.62 -10.34
N GLN A 87 16.95 14.48 -10.81
CA GLN A 87 17.76 13.26 -10.95
C GLN A 87 18.89 13.43 -11.97
N GLN A 88 18.65 14.15 -13.06
CA GLN A 88 19.66 14.43 -14.09
C GLN A 88 20.72 15.40 -13.56
N GLU A 89 20.32 16.43 -12.83
CA GLU A 89 21.23 17.39 -12.20
C GLU A 89 22.17 16.69 -11.21
N TRP A 90 21.65 15.79 -10.36
CA TRP A 90 22.47 15.01 -9.44
C TRP A 90 23.43 14.06 -10.17
N ALA A 91 23.01 13.46 -11.28
CA ALA A 91 23.86 12.60 -12.10
C ALA A 91 24.98 13.40 -12.79
N ALA A 92 24.72 14.64 -13.19
CA ALA A 92 25.74 15.52 -13.75
C ALA A 92 26.76 15.97 -12.69
N ALA A 93 26.29 16.37 -11.51
CA ALA A 93 27.16 16.80 -10.41
C ALA A 93 28.06 15.68 -9.87
N SER A 94 27.58 14.43 -9.85
CA SER A 94 28.38 13.28 -9.41
C SER A 94 29.49 12.91 -10.39
N LEU A 95 29.29 13.16 -11.68
CA LEU A 95 30.31 12.97 -12.72
C LEU A 95 31.37 14.07 -12.68
N ASP A 96 30.97 15.31 -12.40
CA ASP A 96 31.87 16.47 -12.28
C ASP A 96 32.80 16.35 -11.05
N THR A 97 32.31 15.75 -9.96
CA THR A 97 33.12 15.54 -8.73
C THR A 97 34.16 14.41 -8.90
N ALA A 98 34.02 13.55 -9.91
CA ALA A 98 34.90 12.41 -10.14
C ALA A 98 36.02 12.68 -11.18
N ALA A 99 36.02 13.85 -11.81
CA ALA A 99 37.00 14.30 -12.81
C ALA A 99 38.08 15.19 -12.17
#